data_AF-I4A5P5-F1
#
_entry.id   AF-I4A5P5-F1
#
_cell.length_a   1.000
_cell.length_b   1.000
_cell.length_c   1.000
_cell.angle_alpha   90.00
_cell.angle_beta   90.00
_cell.angle_gamma   90.00
#
_symmetry.space_group_name_H-M   'P 1'
#
loop_
_entity.id
_entity.type
_entity.pdbx_description
1 polymer ?
#
loop_
_entity_poly.entity_id
_entity_poly.type
_entity_poly.pdbx_seq_one_letter_code
_entity_poly.pdbx_strand_id
1 'polypeptide(L)'
;MTYMFDDTQEMSLKEVVGRIIDFNYSLRDFWSSAKGWAPPEAADLLTRSRLDWQVSLSHCLNLWLEETVSEEADGRLILAWSNLGSLVEGTMKLLLSVFYKDYLNDVEQVKKRGKLVEPDQLELEQMRQFFNKRIWKPEDSWDEWILHIQWRRNAIHAFKDREIGSFDEYRNDLRMYLKFMRYVNFRLPYPDEIFMPRF
;
A
#
# COMPACT_ATOMS: atom_id res chain seq x y z
N MET A 1 -15.24 -12.25 -13.71
CA MET A 1 -14.41 -11.45 -12.78
C MET A 1 -15.31 -10.34 -12.28
N THR A 2 -16.01 -10.59 -11.18
CA THR A 2 -17.04 -9.70 -10.64
C THR A 2 -16.37 -8.39 -10.28
N TYR A 3 -16.84 -7.28 -10.83
CA TYR A 3 -16.48 -5.95 -10.35
C TYR A 3 -16.67 -5.96 -8.83
N MET A 4 -15.58 -5.81 -8.08
CA MET A 4 -15.72 -5.39 -6.69
C MET A 4 -16.56 -4.12 -6.73
N PHE A 5 -17.74 -4.17 -6.14
CA PHE A 5 -18.60 -3.01 -6.03
C PHE A 5 -17.81 -1.91 -5.30
N ASP A 6 -17.68 -0.76 -5.93
CA ASP A 6 -16.97 0.38 -5.37
C ASP A 6 -17.94 1.20 -4.50
N ASP A 7 -18.16 0.71 -3.28
CA ASP A 7 -18.95 1.38 -2.24
C ASP A 7 -18.19 2.51 -1.54
N THR A 8 -16.92 2.75 -1.88
CA THR A 8 -16.07 3.65 -1.10
C THR A 8 -16.58 5.09 -1.12
N GLN A 9 -17.38 5.49 -2.11
CA GLN A 9 -17.99 6.83 -2.16
C GLN A 9 -19.23 6.96 -1.25
N GLU A 10 -19.85 5.84 -0.89
CA GLU A 10 -21.03 5.79 -0.01
C GLU A 10 -20.63 5.82 1.47
N MET A 11 -19.37 5.47 1.77
CA MET A 11 -18.84 5.45 3.12
C MET A 11 -18.48 6.85 3.65
N SER A 12 -18.64 7.04 4.95
CA SER A 12 -17.97 8.17 5.61
C SER A 12 -16.45 8.00 5.56
N LEU A 13 -15.68 9.10 5.60
CA LEU A 13 -14.23 8.99 5.61
C LEU A 13 -13.69 8.24 6.84
N LYS A 14 -14.36 8.41 7.99
CA LYS A 14 -14.06 7.67 9.22
C LYS A 14 -14.25 6.16 9.03
N GLU A 15 -15.30 5.76 8.31
CA GLU A 15 -15.52 4.36 7.96
C GLU A 15 -14.43 3.83 7.03
N VAL A 16 -14.04 4.58 6.00
CA VAL A 16 -12.93 4.20 5.10
C VAL A 16 -11.63 3.98 5.87
N VAL A 17 -11.28 4.88 6.78
CA VAL A 17 -10.09 4.72 7.63
C VAL A 17 -10.23 3.52 8.57
N GLY A 18 -11.42 3.31 9.16
CA GLY A 18 -11.70 2.11 9.96
C GLY A 18 -11.46 0.82 9.18
N ARG A 19 -11.98 0.75 7.94
CA ARG A 19 -11.77 -0.39 7.04
C ARG A 19 -10.29 -0.60 6.71
N ILE A 20 -9.53 0.45 6.41
CA ILE A 20 -8.08 0.37 6.16
C ILE A 20 -7.33 -0.19 7.39
N ILE A 21 -7.71 0.24 8.59
CA ILE A 21 -7.13 -0.23 9.85
C ILE A 21 -7.42 -1.73 10.03
N ASP A 22 -8.69 -2.14 9.95
CA ASP A 22 -9.11 -3.54 10.09
C ASP A 22 -8.43 -4.45 9.07
N PHE A 23 -8.24 -3.94 7.85
CA PHE A 23 -7.52 -4.63 6.79
C PHE A 23 -6.06 -4.86 7.17
N ASN A 24 -5.35 -3.82 7.61
CA ASN A 24 -3.95 -3.94 8.03
C ASN A 24 -3.79 -4.86 9.25
N TYR A 25 -4.73 -4.83 10.20
CA TYR A 25 -4.77 -5.81 11.29
C TYR A 25 -4.88 -7.23 10.77
N SER A 26 -5.85 -7.50 9.90
CA SER A 26 -6.09 -8.85 9.39
C SER A 26 -4.91 -9.37 8.57
N LEU A 27 -4.29 -8.51 7.75
CA LEU A 27 -3.08 -8.85 7.00
C LEU A 27 -1.93 -9.19 7.95
N ARG A 28 -1.71 -8.39 8.99
CA ARG A 28 -0.67 -8.68 9.98
C ARG A 28 -0.94 -9.98 10.73
N ASP A 29 -2.17 -10.17 11.23
CA ASP A 29 -2.53 -11.36 12.01
C ASP A 29 -2.33 -12.66 11.21
N PHE A 30 -2.69 -12.65 9.93
CA PHE A 30 -2.50 -13.81 9.06
C PHE A 30 -1.04 -13.96 8.60
N TRP A 31 -0.47 -12.93 7.97
CA TRP A 31 0.82 -13.05 7.27
C TRP A 31 2.04 -13.05 8.20
N SER A 32 1.94 -12.53 9.42
CA SER A 32 3.02 -12.65 10.41
C SER A 32 3.21 -14.09 10.91
N SER A 33 2.24 -14.99 10.68
CA SER A 33 2.31 -16.41 11.04
C SER A 33 2.20 -17.33 9.81
N ALA A 34 2.69 -16.88 8.64
CA ALA A 34 2.56 -17.61 7.37
C ALA A 34 3.32 -18.95 7.29
N LYS A 35 4.05 -19.36 8.34
CA LYS A 35 4.77 -20.65 8.39
C LYS A 35 3.77 -21.80 8.27
N GLY A 36 4.03 -22.70 7.32
CA GLY A 36 3.14 -23.82 6.98
C GLY A 36 2.20 -23.54 5.81
N TRP A 37 2.01 -22.26 5.44
CA TRP A 37 1.18 -21.84 4.31
C TRP A 37 2.01 -21.27 3.16
N ALA A 38 3.06 -20.50 3.47
CA ALA A 38 3.99 -19.96 2.50
C ALA A 38 5.29 -20.79 2.45
N PRO A 39 6.02 -20.78 1.31
CA PRO A 39 7.37 -21.32 1.25
C PRO A 39 8.26 -20.71 2.36
N PRO A 40 9.23 -21.47 2.93
CA PRO A 40 10.02 -21.01 4.07
C PRO A 40 10.67 -19.63 3.88
N GLU A 41 11.19 -19.38 2.69
CA GLU A 41 11.88 -18.13 2.33
C GLU A 41 10.91 -16.93 2.33
N ALA A 42 9.67 -17.13 1.87
CA ALA A 42 8.62 -16.12 1.92
C ALA A 42 8.14 -15.89 3.36
N ALA A 43 7.95 -16.98 4.13
CA ALA A 43 7.53 -16.89 5.53
C ALA A 43 8.56 -16.15 6.40
N ASP A 44 9.86 -16.38 6.19
CA ASP A 44 10.94 -15.68 6.90
C ASP A 44 11.02 -14.19 6.50
N LEU A 45 10.77 -13.85 5.23
CA LEU A 45 10.67 -12.46 4.79
C LEU A 45 9.46 -11.75 5.42
N LEU A 46 8.30 -12.39 5.44
CA LEU A 46 7.07 -11.86 6.04
C LEU A 46 7.17 -11.72 7.56
N THR A 47 7.85 -12.65 8.24
CA THR A 47 8.11 -12.55 9.69
C THR A 47 8.96 -11.33 10.03
N ARG A 48 9.91 -10.97 9.15
CA ARG A 48 10.75 -9.77 9.31
C ARG A 48 10.07 -8.49 8.81
N SER A 49 9.03 -8.62 7.99
CA SER A 49 8.27 -7.49 7.47
C SER A 49 7.53 -6.81 8.62
N ARG A 50 7.69 -5.49 8.76
CA ARG A 50 7.09 -4.68 9.83
C ARG A 50 5.60 -4.42 9.58
N LEU A 51 4.82 -5.50 9.47
CA LEU A 51 3.36 -5.41 9.34
C LEU A 51 2.72 -4.79 10.59
N ASP A 52 3.38 -4.90 11.74
CA ASP A 52 3.04 -4.15 12.95
C ASP A 52 3.09 -2.63 12.73
N TRP A 53 4.11 -2.14 12.01
CA TRP A 53 4.21 -0.73 11.64
C TRP A 53 3.17 -0.32 10.61
N GLN A 54 2.81 -1.18 9.66
CA GLN A 54 1.70 -0.88 8.74
C GLN A 54 0.39 -0.65 9.49
N VAL A 55 0.10 -1.47 10.51
CA VAL A 55 -1.06 -1.22 11.37
C VAL A 55 -0.92 0.09 12.15
N SER A 56 0.24 0.34 12.76
CA SER A 56 0.45 1.60 13.50
C SER A 56 0.31 2.84 12.61
N LEU A 57 0.82 2.79 11.38
CA LEU A 57 0.70 3.87 10.38
C LEU A 57 -0.75 4.07 9.94
N SER A 58 -1.52 2.97 9.80
CA SER A 58 -2.94 3.04 9.45
C SER A 58 -3.77 3.75 10.53
N HIS A 59 -3.45 3.57 11.82
CA HIS A 59 -4.09 4.32 12.90
C HIS A 59 -3.82 5.82 12.82
N CYS A 60 -2.61 6.21 12.42
CA CYS A 60 -2.25 7.61 12.23
C CYS A 60 -3.09 8.31 11.14
N LEU A 61 -3.80 7.58 10.28
CA LEU A 61 -4.74 8.19 9.32
C LEU A 61 -5.85 8.99 10.00
N ASN A 62 -6.23 8.64 11.23
CA ASN A 62 -7.23 9.39 12.01
C ASN A 62 -6.82 10.85 12.27
N LEU A 63 -5.51 11.15 12.29
CA LEU A 63 -4.99 12.50 12.54
C LEU A 63 -5.34 13.48 11.41
N TRP A 64 -5.75 12.98 10.24
CA TRP A 64 -5.97 13.77 9.02
C TRP A 64 -7.46 13.87 8.64
N LEU A 65 -8.36 13.37 9.49
CA LEU A 65 -9.80 13.39 9.22
C LEU A 65 -10.43 14.77 9.44
N GLU A 66 -9.95 15.49 10.45
CA GLU A 66 -10.50 16.79 10.86
C GLU A 66 -9.93 17.94 10.03
N GLU A 67 -10.66 19.06 9.97
CA GLU A 67 -10.18 20.29 9.34
C GLU A 67 -9.01 20.87 10.12
N THR A 68 -8.00 21.35 9.40
CA THR A 68 -6.76 21.88 9.98
C THR A 68 -6.78 23.39 10.12
N VAL A 69 -6.16 23.90 11.19
CA VAL A 69 -5.90 25.34 11.37
C VAL A 69 -4.87 25.82 10.33
N SER A 70 -5.00 27.07 9.88
CA SER A 70 -4.29 27.60 8.70
C SER A 70 -2.76 27.57 8.80
N GLU A 71 -2.16 27.71 9.98
CA GLU A 71 -0.70 27.82 10.13
C GLU A 71 0.05 26.48 10.01
N GLU A 72 -0.62 25.36 10.27
CA GLU A 72 -0.01 24.01 10.22
C GLU A 72 -0.44 23.21 8.99
N ALA A 73 -1.32 23.76 8.15
CA ALA A 73 -2.01 23.03 7.10
C ALA A 73 -1.05 22.29 6.16
N ASP A 74 -0.03 23.00 5.64
CA ASP A 74 0.94 22.44 4.70
C ASP A 74 1.79 21.34 5.33
N GLY A 75 2.29 21.57 6.55
CA GLY A 75 3.10 20.60 7.29
C GLY A 75 2.31 19.32 7.60
N ARG A 76 1.05 19.47 8.01
CA ARG A 76 0.15 18.33 8.25
C ARG A 76 -0.13 17.56 6.97
N LEU A 77 -0.36 18.25 5.86
CA LEU A 77 -0.62 17.61 4.57
C LEU A 77 0.60 16.84 4.06
N ILE A 78 1.81 17.39 4.19
CA ILE A 78 3.07 16.70 3.86
C ILE A 78 3.22 15.40 4.66
N LEU A 79 2.94 15.44 5.96
CA LEU A 79 2.99 14.26 6.83
C LEU A 79 1.90 13.25 6.47
N ALA A 80 0.70 13.71 6.13
CA ALA A 80 -0.40 12.87 5.69
C ALA A 80 -0.04 12.09 4.41
N TRP A 81 0.53 12.76 3.41
CA TRP A 81 1.02 12.11 2.18
C TRP A 81 2.16 11.14 2.45
N SER A 82 3.08 11.48 3.34
CA SER A 82 4.18 10.60 3.72
C SER A 82 3.69 9.32 4.41
N ASN A 83 2.67 9.45 5.27
CA ASN A 83 2.01 8.32 5.90
C ASN A 83 1.33 7.42 4.84
N LEU A 84 0.47 8.00 3.98
CA LEU A 84 -0.23 7.26 2.93
C LEU A 84 0.72 6.57 1.96
N GLY A 85 1.78 7.26 1.51
CA GLY A 85 2.79 6.67 0.63
C GLY A 85 3.53 5.49 1.27
N SER A 86 3.75 5.52 2.60
CA SER A 86 4.37 4.40 3.32
C SER A 86 3.43 3.19 3.44
N LEU A 87 2.12 3.42 3.54
CA LEU A 87 1.10 2.38 3.56
C LEU A 87 0.93 1.72 2.18
N VAL A 88 0.90 2.52 1.11
CA VAL A 88 0.89 2.02 -0.28
C VAL A 88 2.13 1.17 -0.56
N GLU A 89 3.31 1.67 -0.20
CA GLU A 89 4.58 0.94 -0.36
C GLU A 89 4.56 -0.41 0.38
N GLY A 90 4.11 -0.42 1.64
CA GLY A 90 3.99 -1.64 2.43
C GLY A 90 3.02 -2.66 1.84
N THR A 91 1.90 -2.19 1.28
CA THR A 91 0.90 -3.05 0.62
C THR A 91 1.48 -3.73 -0.62
N MET A 92 2.25 -3.00 -1.44
CA MET A 92 2.93 -3.56 -2.61
C MET A 92 4.03 -4.55 -2.21
N LYS A 93 4.82 -4.20 -1.20
CA LYS A 93 5.88 -5.08 -0.67
C LYS A 93 5.30 -6.39 -0.13
N LEU A 94 4.18 -6.34 0.58
CA LEU A 94 3.48 -7.53 1.06
C LEU A 94 3.17 -8.49 -0.09
N LEU A 95 2.58 -8.00 -1.20
CA LEU A 95 2.25 -8.85 -2.35
C LEU A 95 3.49 -9.55 -2.91
N LEU A 96 4.58 -8.79 -3.12
CA LEU A 96 5.84 -9.37 -3.61
C LEU A 96 6.47 -10.35 -2.63
N SER A 97 6.36 -10.10 -1.32
CA SER A 97 6.87 -10.99 -0.28
C SER A 97 6.07 -12.30 -0.18
N VAL A 98 4.76 -12.25 -0.39
CA VAL A 98 3.93 -13.45 -0.45
C VAL A 98 4.27 -14.30 -1.68
N PHE A 99 4.41 -13.65 -2.85
CA PHE A 99 4.82 -14.29 -4.10
C PHE A 99 6.35 -14.27 -4.30
N TYR A 100 7.13 -14.38 -3.21
CA TYR A 100 8.57 -14.15 -3.27
C TYR A 100 9.28 -15.04 -4.29
N LYS A 101 8.94 -16.34 -4.34
CA LYS A 101 9.54 -17.28 -5.30
C LYS A 101 9.21 -16.93 -6.75
N ASP A 102 8.00 -16.48 -7.02
CA ASP A 102 7.61 -16.07 -8.38
C ASP A 102 8.36 -14.79 -8.77
N TYR A 103 8.47 -13.82 -7.86
CA TYR A 103 9.28 -12.62 -8.08
C TYR A 103 10.76 -12.94 -8.36
N LEU A 104 11.38 -13.84 -7.59
CA LEU A 104 12.78 -14.26 -7.79
C LEU A 104 13.04 -14.88 -9.17
N ASN A 105 12.06 -15.62 -9.69
CA ASN A 105 12.17 -16.32 -10.96
C ASN A 105 11.68 -15.49 -12.16
N ASP A 106 11.15 -14.30 -11.92
CA ASP A 106 10.65 -13.43 -12.99
C ASP A 106 11.80 -12.84 -13.80
N VAL A 107 11.58 -12.71 -15.12
CA VAL A 107 12.55 -12.11 -16.04
C VAL A 107 12.66 -10.60 -15.86
N GLU A 108 11.59 -9.95 -15.39
CA GLU A 108 11.53 -8.53 -15.09
C GLU A 108 11.91 -8.20 -13.63
N GLN A 109 12.38 -9.20 -12.85
CA GLN A 109 12.81 -8.97 -11.47
C GLN A 109 13.79 -7.79 -11.35
N VAL A 110 13.67 -7.01 -10.29
CA VAL A 110 14.46 -5.79 -10.15
C VAL A 110 15.88 -6.12 -9.76
N LYS A 111 16.84 -5.60 -10.55
CA LYS A 111 18.28 -5.74 -10.29
C LYS A 111 18.95 -4.39 -10.18
N LYS A 112 19.82 -4.24 -9.18
CA LYS A 112 20.70 -3.07 -9.00
C LYS A 112 22.15 -3.52 -9.13
N ARG A 113 22.84 -3.01 -10.15
CA ARG A 113 24.24 -3.40 -10.47
C ARG A 113 24.40 -4.93 -10.63
N GLY A 114 23.46 -5.56 -11.33
CA GLY A 114 23.47 -7.00 -11.60
C GLY A 114 23.02 -7.89 -10.42
N LYS A 115 22.83 -7.33 -9.23
CA LYS A 115 22.32 -8.05 -8.07
C LYS A 115 20.81 -7.88 -7.95
N LEU A 116 20.11 -8.97 -7.65
CA LEU A 116 18.70 -8.94 -7.30
C LEU A 116 18.48 -8.02 -6.08
N VAL A 117 17.36 -7.29 -6.10
CA VAL A 117 16.87 -6.49 -4.97
C VAL A 117 15.71 -7.23 -4.32
N GLU A 118 15.81 -7.50 -3.00
CA GLU A 118 14.72 -8.12 -2.25
C GLU A 118 13.53 -7.17 -2.09
N PRO A 119 12.29 -7.67 -1.93
CA PRO A 119 11.10 -6.84 -1.82
C PRO A 119 11.16 -5.73 -0.76
N ASP A 120 11.79 -5.99 0.39
CA ASP A 120 11.93 -5.02 1.48
C ASP A 120 12.82 -3.82 1.11
N GLN A 121 13.76 -4.03 0.20
CA GLN A 121 14.72 -3.02 -0.31
C GLN A 121 14.22 -2.26 -1.53
N LEU A 122 13.09 -2.66 -2.13
CA LEU A 122 12.55 -1.98 -3.30
C LEU A 122 12.05 -0.58 -2.94
N GLU A 123 12.42 0.38 -3.77
CA GLU A 123 11.85 1.73 -3.75
C GLU A 123 10.52 1.75 -4.52
N LEU A 124 9.61 2.68 -4.18
CA LEU A 124 8.28 2.75 -4.78
C LEU A 124 8.30 2.84 -6.32
N GLU A 125 9.24 3.59 -6.89
CA GLU A 125 9.42 3.68 -8.34
C GLU A 125 9.73 2.32 -8.98
N GLN A 126 10.61 1.54 -8.36
CA GLN A 126 11.01 0.23 -8.87
C GLN A 126 9.85 -0.75 -8.84
N MET A 127 9.05 -0.70 -7.76
CA MET A 127 7.83 -1.51 -7.66
C MET A 127 6.80 -1.09 -8.70
N ARG A 128 6.56 0.20 -8.91
CA ARG A 128 5.64 0.68 -9.96
C ARG A 128 6.02 0.13 -11.34
N GLN A 129 7.30 0.25 -11.71
CA GLN A 129 7.79 -0.26 -13.00
C GLN A 129 7.61 -1.78 -13.12
N PHE A 130 7.90 -2.54 -12.07
CA PHE A 130 7.69 -3.98 -12.07
C PHE A 130 6.21 -4.35 -12.18
N PHE A 131 5.35 -3.71 -11.37
CA PHE A 131 3.92 -3.97 -11.35
C PHE A 131 3.26 -3.64 -12.69
N ASN A 132 3.62 -2.51 -13.32
CA ASN A 132 3.12 -2.14 -14.64
C ASN A 132 3.43 -3.23 -15.69
N LYS A 133 4.62 -3.83 -15.63
CA LYS A 133 5.02 -4.88 -16.58
C LYS A 133 4.41 -6.25 -16.30
N ARG A 134 4.11 -6.58 -15.03
CA ARG A 134 3.86 -7.98 -14.60
C ARG A 134 2.55 -8.22 -13.88
N ILE A 135 1.98 -7.22 -13.22
CA ILE A 135 0.86 -7.39 -12.28
C ILE A 135 -0.38 -6.63 -12.74
N TRP A 136 -0.21 -5.35 -13.09
CA TRP A 136 -1.31 -4.49 -13.53
C TRP A 136 -1.64 -4.75 -14.99
N LYS A 137 -2.92 -4.61 -15.30
CA LYS A 137 -3.39 -4.66 -16.69
C LYS A 137 -3.28 -3.28 -17.34
N PRO A 138 -3.22 -3.17 -18.67
CA PRO A 138 -3.19 -1.89 -19.36
C PRO A 138 -4.35 -0.94 -19.02
N GLU A 139 -5.51 -1.50 -18.68
CA GLU A 139 -6.70 -0.73 -18.25
C GLU A 139 -6.69 -0.32 -16.76
N ASP A 140 -5.77 -0.83 -15.95
CA ASP A 140 -5.66 -0.45 -14.53
C ASP A 140 -5.04 0.94 -14.39
N SER A 141 -5.67 1.85 -13.64
CA SER A 141 -5.15 3.20 -13.35
C SER A 141 -4.21 3.26 -12.13
N TRP A 142 -3.76 2.11 -11.62
CA TRP A 142 -2.95 2.05 -10.40
C TRP A 142 -1.60 2.72 -10.54
N ASP A 143 -0.97 2.63 -11.72
CA ASP A 143 0.35 3.24 -11.92
C ASP A 143 0.29 4.77 -11.85
N GLU A 144 -0.70 5.37 -12.50
CA GLU A 144 -0.94 6.82 -12.48
C GLU A 144 -1.25 7.30 -11.06
N TRP A 145 -2.11 6.57 -10.35
CA TRP A 145 -2.46 6.88 -8.97
C TRP A 145 -1.25 6.79 -8.03
N ILE A 146 -0.43 5.74 -8.11
CA ILE A 146 0.73 5.58 -7.23
C ILE A 146 1.84 6.58 -7.61
N LEU A 147 1.99 6.93 -8.89
CA LEU A 147 2.89 8.02 -9.33
C LEU A 147 2.50 9.34 -8.66
N HIS A 148 1.20 9.63 -8.63
CA HIS A 148 0.64 10.79 -7.93
C HIS A 148 0.97 10.77 -6.43
N ILE A 149 0.69 9.66 -5.73
CA ILE A 149 1.07 9.50 -4.30
C ILE A 149 2.57 9.69 -4.08
N GLN A 150 3.41 9.13 -4.96
CA GLN A 150 4.86 9.27 -4.89
C GLN A 150 5.30 10.72 -5.04
N TRP A 151 4.68 11.48 -5.95
CA TRP A 151 4.96 12.90 -6.15
C TRP A 151 4.61 13.72 -4.91
N ARG A 152 3.41 13.53 -4.36
CA ARG A 152 2.93 14.21 -3.15
C ARG A 152 3.80 13.89 -1.92
N ARG A 153 4.11 12.61 -1.68
CA ARG A 153 5.02 12.18 -0.59
C ARG A 153 6.38 12.87 -0.68
N ASN A 154 6.93 12.99 -1.88
CA ASN A 154 8.27 13.55 -2.07
C ASN A 154 8.33 15.07 -1.82
N ALA A 155 7.20 15.75 -1.60
CA ALA A 155 7.18 17.14 -1.16
C ALA A 155 7.69 17.34 0.27
N ILE A 156 7.85 16.26 1.06
CA ILE A 156 8.59 16.31 2.33
C ILE A 156 10.01 16.88 2.19
N HIS A 157 10.58 16.82 0.98
CA HIS A 157 11.82 17.51 0.64
C HIS A 157 11.56 19.00 0.33
N ALA A 158 11.16 19.76 1.36
CA ALA A 158 10.64 21.13 1.28
C ALA A 158 11.50 22.16 0.51
N PHE A 159 12.80 21.91 0.35
CA PHE A 159 13.69 22.76 -0.47
C PHE A 159 13.49 22.59 -1.99
N LYS A 160 12.64 21.67 -2.41
CA LYS A 160 12.20 21.51 -3.80
C LYS A 160 10.76 22.03 -3.88
N ASP A 161 10.54 23.08 -4.65
CA ASP A 161 9.21 23.63 -4.91
C ASP A 161 8.34 22.57 -5.59
N ARG A 162 7.43 21.97 -4.81
CA ARG A 162 6.58 20.85 -5.23
C ARG A 162 5.18 21.10 -4.71
N GLU A 163 4.20 20.91 -5.58
CA GLU A 163 2.80 21.00 -5.19
C GLU A 163 2.44 19.89 -4.19
N ILE A 164 1.92 20.30 -3.03
CA ILE A 164 1.51 19.39 -1.95
C ILE A 164 0.02 19.02 -2.02
N GLY A 165 -0.75 19.64 -2.91
CA GLY A 165 -2.16 19.34 -3.10
C GLY A 165 -3.09 19.91 -2.01
N SER A 166 -4.21 19.24 -1.77
CA SER A 166 -5.19 19.64 -0.73
C SER A 166 -5.60 18.47 0.17
N PHE A 167 -6.22 18.77 1.32
CA PHE A 167 -6.82 17.74 2.15
C PHE A 167 -7.99 17.02 1.47
N ASP A 168 -8.78 17.67 0.62
CA ASP A 168 -9.87 17.00 -0.09
C ASP A 168 -9.36 15.98 -1.11
N GLU A 169 -8.29 16.33 -1.82
CA GLU A 169 -7.54 15.40 -2.67
C GLU A 169 -7.01 14.21 -1.85
N TYR A 170 -6.34 14.48 -0.72
CA TYR A 170 -5.85 13.44 0.18
C TYR A 170 -6.95 12.48 0.66
N ARG A 171 -8.12 13.02 1.03
CA ARG A 171 -9.27 12.22 1.50
C ARG A 171 -9.83 11.34 0.39
N ASN A 172 -9.86 11.82 -0.86
CA ASN A 172 -10.22 11.00 -2.01
C ASN A 172 -9.21 9.88 -2.24
N ASP A 173 -7.92 10.15 -2.03
CA ASP A 173 -6.87 9.16 -2.16
C ASP A 173 -6.89 8.09 -1.06
N LEU A 174 -7.41 8.39 0.14
CA LEU A 174 -7.70 7.35 1.14
C LEU A 174 -8.76 6.35 0.65
N ARG A 175 -9.80 6.82 -0.05
CA ARG A 175 -10.81 5.95 -0.66
C ARG A 175 -10.19 5.08 -1.74
N MET A 176 -9.35 5.66 -2.60
CA MET A 176 -8.61 4.91 -3.62
C MET A 176 -7.66 3.89 -3.01
N TYR A 177 -7.01 4.22 -1.89
CA TYR A 177 -6.16 3.27 -1.18
C TYR A 177 -6.92 2.08 -0.63
N LEU A 178 -8.12 2.26 -0.07
CA LEU A 178 -8.97 1.13 0.33
C LEU A 178 -9.30 0.21 -0.87
N LYS A 179 -9.63 0.78 -2.04
CA LYS A 179 -9.84 -0.02 -3.27
C LYS A 179 -8.58 -0.79 -3.65
N PHE A 180 -7.42 -0.14 -3.58
CA PHE A 180 -6.14 -0.76 -3.89
C PHE A 180 -5.80 -1.92 -2.92
N MET A 181 -6.04 -1.74 -1.61
CA MET A 181 -5.87 -2.81 -0.62
C MET A 181 -6.76 -4.01 -0.94
N ARG A 182 -8.04 -3.78 -1.24
CA ARG A 182 -8.97 -4.84 -1.66
C ARG A 182 -8.50 -5.53 -2.95
N TYR A 183 -8.03 -4.77 -3.94
CA TYR A 183 -7.44 -5.29 -5.17
C TYR A 183 -6.24 -6.21 -4.89
N VAL A 184 -5.32 -5.80 -4.02
CA VAL A 184 -4.13 -6.59 -3.68
C VAL A 184 -4.52 -7.85 -2.91
N ASN A 185 -5.39 -7.72 -1.92
CA ASN A 185 -5.83 -8.83 -1.07
C ASN A 185 -6.54 -9.95 -1.82
N PHE A 186 -7.35 -9.60 -2.82
CA PHE A 186 -8.03 -10.59 -3.66
C PHE A 186 -7.05 -11.47 -4.44
N ARG A 187 -5.79 -11.03 -4.60
CA ARG A 187 -4.71 -11.80 -5.24
C ARG A 187 -3.88 -12.61 -4.25
N LEU A 188 -4.04 -12.40 -2.95
CA LEU A 188 -3.27 -13.13 -1.96
C LEU A 188 -3.81 -14.57 -1.82
N PRO A 189 -2.94 -15.58 -1.72
CA PRO A 189 -3.33 -16.99 -1.69
C PRO A 189 -3.76 -17.39 -0.27
N TYR A 190 -4.98 -17.03 0.12
CA TYR A 190 -5.58 -17.55 1.35
C TYR A 190 -5.98 -19.02 1.18
N PRO A 191 -5.86 -19.87 2.22
CA PRO A 191 -6.23 -21.28 2.16
C PRO A 191 -7.70 -21.51 1.82
N ASP A 192 -8.56 -20.62 2.32
CA ASP A 192 -9.98 -20.57 2.02
C ASP A 192 -10.54 -19.16 2.23
N GLU A 193 -11.83 -19.02 1.93
CA GLU A 193 -12.58 -17.77 2.01
C GLU A 193 -12.75 -17.20 3.43
N ILE A 194 -12.55 -18.00 4.48
CA ILE A 194 -12.70 -17.59 5.89
C ILE A 194 -11.51 -16.75 6.32
N PHE A 195 -10.31 -17.06 5.81
CA PHE A 195 -9.09 -16.32 6.11
C PHE A 195 -8.94 -15.03 5.30
N MET A 196 -9.69 -14.87 4.21
CA MET A 196 -9.64 -13.67 3.38
C MET A 196 -10.40 -12.51 4.05
N PRO A 197 -9.72 -11.39 4.38
CA PRO A 197 -10.37 -10.20 4.89
C PRO A 197 -11.42 -9.66 3.89
N ARG A 198 -12.66 -9.46 4.34
CA ARG A 198 -13.78 -8.91 3.53
C ARG A 198 -14.23 -7.57 4.09
N PHE A 199 -13.44 -6.54 3.84
CA PHE A 199 -13.71 -5.19 4.30
C PHE A 199 -13.84 -4.26 3.12
#